data_AF-L9KZ22-F1
#
_entry.id   AF-L9KZ22-F1
#
_cell.length_a   1.000
_cell.length_b   1.000
_cell.length_c   1.000
_cell.angle_alpha   90.00
_cell.angle_beta   90.00
_cell.angle_gamma   90.00
#
_symmetry.space_group_name_H-M   'P 1'
#
loop_
_entity.id
_entity.type
_entity.pdbx_description
1 polymer ?
#
loop_
_entity_poly.entity_id
_entity_poly.type
_entity_poly.pdbx_seq_one_letter_code
_entity_poly.pdbx_strand_id
1 'polypeptide(L)'
;MKNPISNKRRRKEAQVAFRKTLEKEAKGVDPDIAVPKFQQGKGESDRAYIQRMEQEAQHVLFLSKNQASRQPEVQAPSTREKSERKKAFQRRRQDRVQRKKAERAAERLEQELLRDPVQFGEVALQPPELTTTPRTSTSRDQPGRRSLVLRALLRPRGSRPLTPSLARQRIVEEERLRAVQAYRALRRLGQQRGQLEVHL
;
A
#
# COMPACT_ATOMS: atom_id res chain seq x y z
N MET A 1 -9.67 37.83 23.75
CA MET A 1 -10.06 36.85 22.71
C MET A 1 -9.30 35.55 22.95
N LYS A 2 -9.98 34.40 23.03
CA LYS A 2 -9.34 33.11 23.33
C LYS A 2 -8.71 32.55 22.06
N ASN A 3 -7.39 32.40 22.04
CA ASN A 3 -6.67 31.89 20.88
C ASN A 3 -7.08 30.43 20.59
N PRO A 4 -7.47 30.09 19.34
CA PRO A 4 -7.83 28.72 19.01
C PRO A 4 -6.60 27.83 19.11
N ILE A 5 -6.70 26.80 19.95
CA ILE A 5 -5.66 25.79 20.16
C ILE A 5 -5.28 25.20 18.79
N SER A 6 -3.99 25.22 18.45
CA SER A 6 -3.50 24.68 17.17
C SER A 6 -3.99 23.24 16.94
N ASN A 7 -4.35 22.90 15.70
CA ASN A 7 -4.85 21.56 15.34
C ASN A 7 -3.94 20.40 15.80
N LYS A 8 -2.63 20.64 15.92
CA LYS A 8 -1.64 19.67 16.42
C LYS A 8 -1.83 19.36 17.92
N ARG A 9 -2.16 20.37 18.73
CA ARG A 9 -2.45 20.19 20.17
C ARG A 9 -3.77 19.46 20.37
N ARG A 10 -4.83 19.83 19.64
CA ARG A 10 -6.14 19.15 19.66
C ARG A 10 -6.04 17.65 19.35
N ARG A 11 -5.23 17.27 18.36
CA ARG A 11 -4.99 15.85 18.02
C ARG A 11 -4.26 15.09 19.14
N LYS A 12 -3.26 15.70 19.77
CA LYS A 12 -2.53 15.09 20.90
C LYS A 12 -3.44 14.91 22.11
N GLU A 13 -4.24 15.91 22.44
CA GLU A 13 -5.21 15.86 23.54
C GLU A 13 -6.26 14.79 23.31
N ALA A 14 -6.81 14.67 22.09
CA ALA A 14 -7.74 13.61 21.72
C ALA A 14 -7.10 12.22 21.86
N GLN A 15 -5.84 12.06 21.45
CA GLN A 15 -5.12 10.79 21.59
C GLN A 15 -4.88 10.42 23.06
N VAL A 16 -4.52 11.40 23.90
CA VAL A 16 -4.34 11.20 25.34
C VAL A 16 -5.67 10.88 26.02
N ALA A 17 -6.75 11.58 25.66
CA ALA A 17 -8.09 11.29 26.16
C ALA A 17 -8.53 9.87 25.79
N PHE A 18 -8.33 9.46 24.54
CA PHE A 18 -8.63 8.12 24.07
C PHE A 18 -7.81 7.02 24.78
N ARG A 19 -6.52 7.29 25.07
CA ARG A 19 -5.70 6.38 25.88
C ARG A 19 -6.21 6.27 27.30
N LYS A 20 -6.54 7.40 27.94
CA LYS A 20 -7.10 7.42 29.29
C LYS A 20 -8.45 6.70 29.38
N THR A 21 -9.32 6.83 28.38
CA THR A 21 -10.60 6.09 28.35
C THR A 21 -10.36 4.60 28.16
N LEU A 22 -9.46 4.21 27.25
CA LEU A 22 -9.07 2.80 27.07
C LEU A 22 -8.46 2.20 28.34
N GLU A 23 -7.59 2.93 29.03
CA GLU A 23 -6.98 2.48 30.29
C GLU A 23 -8.01 2.36 31.41
N LYS A 24 -9.00 3.26 31.48
CA LYS A 24 -10.11 3.16 32.44
C LYS A 24 -11.01 1.96 32.15
N GLU A 25 -11.33 1.71 30.90
CA GLU A 25 -12.10 0.53 30.48
C GLU A 25 -11.32 -0.77 30.74
N ALA A 26 -10.00 -0.77 30.51
CA ALA A 26 -9.14 -1.93 30.71
C ALA A 26 -8.90 -2.28 32.19
N LYS A 27 -8.99 -1.31 33.09
CA LYS A 27 -8.86 -1.52 34.54
C LYS A 27 -10.08 -2.21 35.18
N GLY A 28 -11.14 -2.48 34.41
CA GLY A 28 -12.33 -3.15 34.90
C GLY A 28 -13.16 -2.29 35.85
N VAL A 29 -14.27 -2.85 36.34
CA VAL A 29 -15.20 -2.19 37.28
C VAL A 29 -14.61 -2.17 38.70
N ASP A 30 -13.84 -3.21 39.06
CA ASP A 30 -13.23 -3.36 40.37
C ASP A 30 -11.70 -3.22 40.29
N PRO A 31 -11.09 -2.19 40.90
CA PRO A 31 -9.64 -2.06 40.93
C PRO A 31 -9.02 -3.25 41.66
N ASP A 32 -7.84 -3.68 41.19
CA ASP A 32 -7.06 -4.71 41.87
C ASP A 32 -6.71 -4.29 43.30
N ILE A 33 -6.80 -5.23 44.25
CA ILE A 33 -6.40 -4.99 45.63
C ILE A 33 -4.91 -4.65 45.63
N ALA A 34 -4.57 -3.46 46.13
CA ALA A 34 -3.18 -3.07 46.28
C ALA A 34 -2.49 -3.98 47.30
N VAL A 35 -1.42 -4.66 46.88
CA VAL A 35 -0.63 -5.52 47.76
C VAL A 35 0.33 -4.65 48.59
N PRO A 36 0.20 -4.62 49.92
CA PRO A 36 1.10 -3.85 50.79
C PRO A 36 2.54 -4.35 50.70
N LYS A 37 3.50 -3.45 50.89
CA LYS A 37 4.92 -3.77 50.94
C LYS A 37 5.39 -3.74 52.39
N PHE A 38 5.65 -4.91 52.94
CA PHE A 38 6.08 -5.08 54.31
C PHE A 38 7.58 -4.83 54.47
N GLN A 39 7.92 -3.57 54.73
CA GLN A 39 9.28 -3.15 55.07
C GLN A 39 9.21 -2.28 56.34
N GLN A 40 10.11 -2.52 57.29
CA GLN A 40 10.21 -1.75 58.52
C GLN A 40 10.65 -0.32 58.22
N GLY A 41 9.93 0.66 58.77
CA GLY A 41 10.24 2.07 58.61
C GLY A 41 11.51 2.47 59.37
N LYS A 42 12.20 3.52 58.91
CA LYS A 42 13.31 4.11 59.65
C LYS A 42 12.80 4.67 60.98
N GLY A 43 13.17 4.06 62.10
CA GLY A 43 12.74 4.44 63.45
C GLY A 43 11.46 3.75 63.95
N GLU A 44 10.91 2.79 63.18
CA GLU A 44 9.80 1.96 63.64
C GLU A 44 10.33 0.86 64.56
N SER A 45 9.75 0.72 65.76
CA SER A 45 10.05 -0.42 66.63
C SER A 45 9.47 -1.72 66.07
N ASP A 46 10.11 -2.86 66.37
CA ASP A 46 9.68 -4.17 65.86
C ASP A 46 8.21 -4.48 66.19
N ARG A 47 7.75 -4.08 67.38
CA ARG A 47 6.35 -4.26 67.80
C ARG A 47 5.38 -3.45 66.96
N ALA A 48 5.71 -2.19 66.66
CA ALA A 48 4.89 -1.33 65.80
C ALA A 48 4.83 -1.88 64.38
N TYR A 49 5.95 -2.38 63.86
CA TYR A 49 6.02 -3.03 62.55
C TYR A 49 5.11 -4.26 62.45
N ILE A 50 5.16 -5.15 63.44
CA ILE A 50 4.32 -6.35 63.48
C ILE A 50 2.84 -5.97 63.54
N GLN A 51 2.48 -4.97 64.35
CA GLN A 51 1.10 -4.50 64.46
C GLN A 51 0.59 -3.90 63.13
N ARG A 52 1.41 -3.13 62.43
CA ARG A 52 1.08 -2.59 61.10
C ARG A 52 0.90 -3.70 60.08
N MET A 53 1.80 -4.68 60.07
CA MET A 53 1.68 -5.87 59.23
C MET A 53 0.35 -6.58 59.44
N GLU A 54 -0.03 -6.79 60.69
CA GLU A 54 -1.26 -7.49 61.06
C GLU A 54 -2.51 -6.75 60.60
N GLN A 55 -2.55 -5.42 60.79
CA GLN A 55 -3.67 -4.58 60.33
C GLN A 55 -3.79 -4.56 58.80
N GLU A 56 -2.69 -4.39 58.09
CA GLU A 56 -2.67 -4.38 56.63
C GLU A 56 -3.08 -5.75 56.06
N ALA A 57 -2.61 -6.84 56.66
CA ALA A 57 -3.00 -8.20 56.28
C ALA A 57 -4.50 -8.47 56.51
N GLN A 58 -5.04 -8.06 57.67
CA GLN A 58 -6.48 -8.14 57.97
C GLN A 58 -7.31 -7.34 56.96
N HIS A 59 -6.86 -6.14 56.61
CA HIS A 59 -7.53 -5.28 55.64
C HIS A 59 -7.55 -5.89 54.23
N VAL A 60 -6.41 -6.40 53.75
CA VAL A 60 -6.34 -7.09 52.45
C VAL A 60 -7.22 -8.35 52.44
N LEU A 61 -7.20 -9.12 53.51
CA LEU A 61 -8.06 -10.31 53.67
C LEU A 61 -9.55 -9.94 53.61
N PHE A 62 -9.93 -8.84 54.25
CA PHE A 62 -11.30 -8.34 54.21
C PHE A 62 -11.70 -7.94 52.78
N LEU A 63 -10.86 -7.18 52.08
CA LEU A 63 -11.11 -6.81 50.69
C LEU A 63 -11.20 -8.05 49.78
N SER A 64 -10.32 -9.03 49.94
CA SER A 64 -10.34 -10.25 49.11
C SER A 64 -11.58 -11.09 49.32
N LYS A 65 -12.08 -11.19 50.57
CA LYS A 65 -13.30 -11.95 50.88
C LYS A 65 -14.55 -11.32 50.27
N ASN A 66 -14.54 -10.00 50.09
CA ASN A 66 -15.66 -9.25 49.53
C ASN A 66 -15.58 -9.10 48.00
N GLN A 67 -14.49 -9.54 47.37
CA GLN A 67 -14.39 -9.52 45.91
C GLN A 67 -15.12 -10.71 45.29
N ALA A 68 -15.87 -10.45 44.21
CA ALA A 68 -16.46 -11.50 43.41
C ALA A 68 -15.35 -12.44 42.86
N SER A 69 -15.62 -13.75 42.84
CA SER A 69 -14.70 -14.75 42.31
C SER A 69 -14.33 -14.41 40.87
N ARG A 70 -13.09 -13.97 40.64
CA ARG A 70 -12.61 -13.63 39.31
C ARG A 70 -12.41 -14.91 38.52
N GLN A 71 -13.10 -15.05 37.40
CA GLN A 71 -12.86 -16.11 36.42
C GLN A 71 -12.17 -15.51 35.19
N PRO A 72 -10.84 -15.27 35.24
CA PRO A 72 -10.12 -14.70 34.11
C PRO A 72 -10.18 -15.60 32.86
N GLU A 73 -10.38 -16.90 33.03
CA GLU A 73 -10.49 -17.87 31.93
C GLU A 73 -11.86 -17.84 31.22
N VAL A 74 -12.92 -17.44 31.93
CA VAL A 74 -14.30 -17.38 31.39
C VAL A 74 -14.63 -16.01 30.81
N GLN A 75 -13.75 -15.02 30.97
CA GLN A 75 -13.86 -13.77 30.22
C GLN A 75 -13.60 -14.05 28.74
N ALA A 76 -14.68 -14.41 28.05
CA ALA A 76 -14.75 -14.41 26.59
C ALA A 76 -14.13 -13.08 26.12
N PRO A 77 -13.24 -13.10 25.13
CA PRO A 77 -12.50 -11.93 24.70
C PRO A 77 -13.54 -10.85 24.44
N SER A 78 -13.51 -9.77 25.23
CA SER A 78 -14.53 -8.71 25.22
C SER A 78 -14.92 -8.48 23.76
N THR A 79 -16.08 -8.97 23.34
CA THR A 79 -16.43 -9.02 21.93
C THR A 79 -16.87 -7.62 21.56
N ARG A 80 -15.89 -6.72 21.46
CA ARG A 80 -16.07 -5.40 20.86
C ARG A 80 -16.52 -5.68 19.45
N GLU A 81 -17.83 -5.59 19.28
CA GLU A 81 -18.45 -5.82 18.00
C GLU A 81 -17.87 -4.82 17.02
N LYS A 82 -17.21 -5.35 15.98
CA LYS A 82 -16.73 -4.51 14.89
C LYS A 82 -17.94 -3.78 14.31
N SER A 83 -17.76 -2.50 13.96
CA SER A 83 -18.79 -1.76 13.23
C SER A 83 -19.21 -2.52 11.97
N GLU A 84 -20.46 -2.38 11.56
CA GLU A 84 -21.02 -3.06 10.38
C GLU A 84 -20.17 -2.85 9.13
N ARG A 85 -19.67 -1.61 8.95
CA ARG A 85 -18.75 -1.26 7.86
C ARG A 85 -17.47 -2.10 7.87
N LYS A 86 -16.91 -2.38 9.04
CA LYS A 86 -15.68 -3.19 9.18
C LYS A 86 -15.97 -4.68 8.98
N LYS A 87 -17.14 -5.17 9.41
CA LYS A 87 -17.62 -6.53 9.11
C LYS A 87 -17.78 -6.71 7.58
N ALA A 88 -18.45 -5.79 6.90
CA ALA A 88 -18.65 -5.83 5.44
C ALA A 88 -17.33 -5.77 4.65
N PHE A 89 -16.39 -4.92 5.05
CA PHE A 89 -15.07 -4.85 4.41
C PHE A 89 -14.29 -6.16 4.53
N GLN A 90 -14.35 -6.82 5.70
CA GLN A 90 -13.68 -8.12 5.90
C GLN A 90 -14.30 -9.20 5.02
N ARG A 91 -15.65 -9.28 4.94
CA ARG A 91 -16.37 -10.20 4.06
C ARG A 91 -15.96 -10.01 2.60
N ARG A 92 -16.04 -8.78 2.08
CA ARG A 92 -15.63 -8.47 0.69
C ARG A 92 -14.19 -8.89 0.38
N ARG A 93 -13.27 -8.74 1.34
CA ARG A 93 -11.88 -9.17 1.17
C ARG A 93 -11.78 -10.70 1.08
N GLN A 94 -12.50 -11.42 1.93
CA GLN A 94 -12.56 -12.89 1.91
C GLN A 94 -13.16 -13.39 0.59
N ASP A 95 -14.28 -12.80 0.16
CA ASP A 95 -14.96 -13.17 -1.10
C ASP A 95 -14.02 -13.00 -2.29
N ARG A 96 -13.23 -11.91 -2.33
CA ARG A 96 -12.25 -11.69 -3.40
C ARG A 96 -11.18 -12.78 -3.43
N VAL A 97 -10.73 -13.25 -2.27
CA VAL A 97 -9.74 -14.33 -2.19
C VAL A 97 -10.34 -15.65 -2.64
N GLN A 98 -11.57 -15.95 -2.24
CA GLN A 98 -12.28 -17.16 -2.65
C GLN A 98 -12.51 -17.19 -4.16
N ARG A 99 -12.99 -16.08 -4.75
CA ARG A 99 -13.18 -15.96 -6.21
C ARG A 99 -11.88 -16.21 -6.98
N LYS A 100 -10.78 -15.56 -6.56
CA LYS A 100 -9.47 -15.78 -7.18
C LYS A 100 -8.98 -17.22 -7.06
N LYS A 101 -9.31 -17.92 -5.98
CA LYS A 101 -8.96 -19.34 -5.82
C LYS A 101 -9.78 -20.20 -6.76
N ALA A 102 -11.08 -19.93 -6.89
CA ALA A 102 -11.96 -20.64 -7.81
C ALA A 102 -11.56 -20.42 -9.28
N GLU A 103 -11.27 -19.18 -9.67
CA GLU A 103 -10.75 -18.84 -11.01
C GLU A 103 -9.46 -19.61 -11.32
N ARG A 104 -8.49 -19.60 -10.40
CA ARG A 104 -7.24 -20.36 -10.57
C ARG A 104 -7.44 -21.88 -10.60
N ALA A 105 -8.44 -22.39 -9.90
CA ALA A 105 -8.76 -23.81 -9.94
C ALA A 105 -9.36 -24.18 -11.30
N ALA A 106 -10.26 -23.34 -11.84
CA ALA A 106 -10.80 -23.50 -13.19
C ALA A 106 -9.69 -23.43 -14.26
N GLU A 107 -8.81 -22.43 -14.19
CA GLU A 107 -7.66 -22.30 -15.11
C GLU A 107 -6.76 -23.55 -15.11
N ARG A 108 -6.54 -24.17 -13.94
CA ARG A 108 -5.76 -25.41 -13.82
C ARG A 108 -6.46 -26.59 -14.48
N LEU A 109 -7.77 -26.73 -14.24
CA LEU A 109 -8.55 -27.80 -14.87
C LEU A 109 -8.59 -27.63 -16.40
N GLU A 110 -8.75 -26.40 -16.89
CA GLU A 110 -8.66 -26.10 -18.33
C GLU A 110 -7.29 -26.47 -18.90
N GLN A 111 -6.20 -26.12 -18.19
CA GLN A 111 -4.84 -26.51 -18.59
C GLN A 111 -4.65 -28.03 -18.62
N GLU A 112 -5.25 -28.77 -17.68
CA GLU A 112 -5.19 -30.23 -17.67
C GLU A 112 -5.97 -30.85 -18.83
N LEU A 113 -7.14 -30.30 -19.16
CA LEU A 113 -7.97 -30.77 -20.28
C LEU A 113 -7.37 -30.45 -21.66
N LEU A 114 -6.66 -29.33 -21.79
CA LEU A 114 -6.01 -28.89 -23.03
C LEU A 114 -4.58 -29.43 -23.20
N ARG A 115 -4.10 -30.26 -22.27
CA ARG A 115 -2.76 -30.83 -22.34
C ARG A 115 -2.81 -32.18 -23.04
N ASP A 116 -2.31 -32.23 -24.27
CA ASP A 116 -2.14 -33.48 -25.01
C ASP A 116 -0.89 -34.25 -24.51
N PRO A 117 -1.04 -35.43 -23.89
CA PRO A 117 0.11 -36.24 -23.50
C PRO A 117 0.69 -36.96 -24.72
N VAL A 118 1.96 -36.68 -25.03
CA VAL A 118 2.72 -37.37 -26.10
C VAL A 118 3.76 -38.28 -25.44
N GLN A 119 3.85 -39.54 -25.87
CA GLN A 119 4.81 -40.49 -25.31
C GLN A 119 6.21 -40.28 -25.90
N PHE A 120 7.24 -40.70 -25.15
CA PHE A 120 8.62 -40.64 -25.63
C PHE A 120 8.81 -41.59 -26.82
N GLY A 121 9.17 -41.03 -27.98
CA GLY A 121 9.34 -41.76 -29.25
C GLY A 121 8.27 -41.45 -30.30
N GLU A 122 7.18 -40.78 -29.93
CA GLU A 122 6.17 -40.27 -30.87
C GLU A 122 6.59 -38.88 -31.39
N VAL A 123 6.42 -38.64 -32.70
CA VAL A 123 6.77 -37.35 -33.32
C VAL A 123 5.60 -36.39 -33.20
N ALA A 124 5.73 -35.38 -32.34
CA ALA A 124 4.76 -34.28 -32.26
C ALA A 124 4.80 -33.46 -33.55
N LEU A 125 3.66 -33.39 -34.27
CA LEU A 125 3.55 -32.67 -35.53
C LEU A 125 3.63 -31.16 -35.37
N GLN A 126 3.10 -30.63 -34.27
CA GLN A 126 3.14 -29.20 -33.96
C GLN A 126 4.30 -28.92 -33.01
N PRO A 127 5.28 -28.08 -33.41
CA PRO A 127 6.35 -27.69 -32.52
C PRO A 127 5.79 -26.87 -31.35
N PRO A 128 6.37 -26.99 -30.13
CA PRO A 128 5.91 -26.25 -28.98
C PRO A 128 6.13 -24.74 -29.15
N GLU A 129 5.11 -23.94 -28.88
CA GLU A 129 5.22 -22.49 -28.88
C GLU A 129 5.70 -21.98 -27.51
N LEU A 130 6.89 -21.37 -27.49
CA LEU A 130 7.45 -20.75 -26.30
C LEU A 130 6.79 -19.38 -26.05
N THR A 131 5.61 -19.38 -25.44
CA THR A 131 4.86 -18.15 -25.11
C THR A 131 5.46 -17.37 -23.93
N THR A 132 6.33 -17.99 -23.12
CA THR A 132 6.93 -17.36 -21.95
C THR A 132 8.39 -16.99 -22.19
N THR A 133 8.77 -15.75 -21.86
CA THR A 133 10.18 -15.32 -21.96
C THR A 133 10.98 -15.90 -20.78
N PRO A 134 12.22 -16.39 -21.00
CA PRO A 134 13.01 -16.98 -19.94
C PRO A 134 13.29 -15.94 -18.84
N ARG A 135 13.36 -16.39 -17.58
CA ARG A 135 13.49 -15.53 -16.38
C ARG A 135 14.68 -14.56 -16.44
N THR A 136 15.73 -14.89 -17.18
CA THR A 136 16.95 -14.09 -17.37
C THR A 136 16.88 -13.13 -18.56
N SER A 137 15.87 -13.23 -19.42
CA SER A 137 15.70 -12.29 -20.53
C SER A 137 15.26 -10.93 -19.98
N THR A 138 16.22 -10.02 -19.85
CA THR A 138 15.86 -8.62 -19.65
C THR A 138 15.26 -8.13 -20.97
N SER A 139 14.00 -7.70 -20.95
CA SER A 139 13.31 -7.07 -22.09
C SER A 139 13.95 -5.74 -22.55
N ARG A 140 15.13 -5.41 -22.01
CA ARG A 140 16.00 -4.30 -22.38
C ARG A 140 16.76 -4.53 -23.69
N ASP A 141 16.72 -5.75 -24.23
CA ASP A 141 17.32 -6.09 -25.53
C ASP A 141 16.39 -5.93 -26.73
N GLN A 142 15.25 -5.25 -26.57
CA GLN A 142 14.56 -4.74 -27.74
C GLN A 142 15.39 -3.59 -28.36
N PRO A 143 15.89 -3.74 -29.59
CA PRO A 143 16.60 -2.66 -30.29
C PRO A 143 15.66 -1.45 -30.36
N GLY A 144 16.04 -0.34 -29.70
CA GLY A 144 15.25 0.90 -29.61
C GLY A 144 14.74 1.29 -28.21
N ARG A 145 14.74 0.38 -27.21
CA ARG A 145 14.37 0.73 -25.82
C ARG A 145 15.53 1.29 -24.98
N ARG A 146 16.78 1.05 -25.39
CA ARG A 146 17.95 1.65 -24.75
C ARG A 146 18.02 3.11 -25.16
N SER A 147 18.00 4.03 -24.20
CA SER A 147 18.22 5.45 -24.47
C SER A 147 19.61 5.61 -25.07
N LEU A 148 19.69 5.97 -26.36
CA LEU A 148 20.96 6.21 -27.05
C LEU A 148 21.80 7.19 -26.22
N VAL A 149 23.07 6.87 -26.00
CA VAL A 149 24.00 7.67 -25.18
C VAL A 149 24.04 9.13 -25.66
N LEU A 150 23.98 9.34 -26.97
CA LEU A 150 23.92 10.66 -27.60
C LEU A 150 22.71 11.50 -27.13
N ARG A 151 21.56 10.88 -26.83
CA ARG A 151 20.40 11.60 -26.27
C ARG A 151 20.67 12.11 -24.85
N ALA A 152 21.54 11.45 -24.08
CA ALA A 152 21.93 11.93 -22.76
C ALA A 152 22.87 13.14 -22.83
N LEU A 153 23.71 13.21 -23.87
CA LEU A 153 24.68 14.29 -24.07
C LEU A 153 24.05 15.52 -24.74
N LEU A 154 23.18 15.30 -25.73
CA LEU A 154 22.52 16.38 -26.49
C LEU A 154 21.28 16.95 -25.78
N ARG A 155 20.82 16.34 -24.68
CA ARG A 155 19.69 16.87 -23.92
C ARG A 155 20.16 18.04 -23.07
N PRO A 156 19.63 19.26 -23.25
CA PRO A 156 19.95 20.38 -22.38
C PRO A 156 19.50 20.04 -20.96
N ARG A 157 20.44 20.06 -20.01
CA ARG A 157 20.17 19.87 -18.57
C ARG A 157 19.27 21.00 -18.09
N GLY A 158 17.96 20.74 -18.06
CA GLY A 158 16.97 21.72 -17.61
C GLY A 158 15.66 21.72 -18.41
N SER A 159 15.60 21.13 -19.61
CA SER A 159 14.32 21.04 -20.34
C SER A 159 13.53 19.79 -19.91
N ARG A 160 12.62 20.02 -18.97
CA ARG A 160 11.38 19.23 -18.91
C ARG A 160 10.72 19.33 -20.28
N PRO A 161 10.16 18.24 -20.86
CA PRO A 161 9.41 18.36 -22.09
C PRO A 161 8.20 19.25 -21.80
N LEU A 162 8.32 20.53 -22.12
CA LEU A 162 7.20 21.45 -22.19
C LEU A 162 6.45 20.99 -23.44
N THR A 163 5.36 20.26 -23.23
CA THR A 163 4.34 20.10 -24.27
C THR A 163 4.02 21.50 -24.79
N PRO A 164 4.27 21.80 -26.07
CA PRO A 164 4.02 23.14 -26.59
C PRO A 164 2.54 23.47 -26.43
N SER A 165 2.21 24.72 -26.11
CA SER A 165 0.82 25.16 -26.02
C SER A 165 0.09 24.93 -27.35
N LEU A 166 -1.23 24.71 -27.32
CA LEU A 166 -2.04 24.51 -28.53
C LEU A 166 -1.85 25.65 -29.54
N ALA A 167 -1.72 26.90 -29.05
CA ALA A 167 -1.43 28.05 -29.90
C ALA A 167 -0.09 27.92 -30.64
N ARG A 168 0.96 27.44 -29.95
CA ARG A 168 2.27 27.21 -30.56
C ARG A 168 2.25 26.04 -31.56
N GLN A 169 1.46 25.00 -31.28
CA GLN A 169 1.29 23.89 -32.23
C GLN A 169 0.65 24.37 -33.54
N ARG A 170 -0.39 25.21 -33.47
CA ARG A 170 -1.04 25.80 -34.66
C ARG A 170 -0.06 26.60 -35.52
N ILE A 171 0.75 27.47 -34.90
CA ILE A 171 1.76 28.26 -35.61
C ILE A 171 2.75 27.34 -36.34
N VAL A 172 3.26 26.31 -35.67
CA VAL A 172 4.22 25.38 -36.27
C VAL A 172 3.60 24.56 -37.41
N GLU A 173 2.33 24.17 -37.29
CA GLU A 173 1.60 23.45 -38.34
C GLU A 173 1.35 24.33 -39.57
N GLU A 174 0.95 25.59 -39.38
CA GLU A 174 0.78 26.56 -40.46
C GLU A 174 2.09 26.84 -41.21
N GLU A 175 3.18 27.06 -40.47
CA GLU A 175 4.53 27.22 -41.05
C GLU A 175 4.93 25.98 -41.86
N ARG A 176 4.66 24.78 -41.34
CA ARG A 176 4.93 23.53 -42.05
C ARG A 176 4.15 23.43 -43.35
N LEU A 177 2.86 23.77 -43.36
CA LEU A 177 2.04 23.75 -44.56
C LEU A 177 2.56 24.75 -45.61
N ARG A 178 2.94 25.95 -45.18
CA ARG A 178 3.54 26.97 -46.05
C ARG A 178 4.84 26.50 -46.69
N ALA A 179 5.73 25.88 -45.90
CA ALA A 179 6.99 25.31 -46.38
C ALA A 179 6.76 24.18 -47.40
N VAL A 180 5.80 23.29 -47.15
CA VAL A 180 5.46 22.19 -48.06
C VAL A 180 4.90 22.72 -49.38
N GLN A 181 4.03 23.72 -49.33
CA GLN A 181 3.48 24.36 -50.54
C GLN A 181 4.58 25.04 -51.36
N ALA A 182 5.47 25.80 -50.70
CA ALA A 182 6.62 26.44 -51.35
C ALA A 182 7.54 25.40 -52.01
N TYR A 183 7.86 24.31 -51.31
CA TYR A 183 8.65 23.21 -51.86
C TYR A 183 7.98 22.56 -53.08
N ARG A 184 6.67 22.32 -53.03
CA ARG A 184 5.91 21.76 -54.16
C ARG A 184 5.91 22.71 -55.36
N ALA A 185 5.79 24.01 -55.14
CA ALA A 185 5.85 25.01 -56.20
C ALA A 185 7.24 25.05 -56.86
N LEU A 186 8.30 25.09 -56.06
CA LEU A 186 9.68 25.04 -56.55
C LEU A 186 9.95 23.75 -57.34
N ARG A 187 9.43 22.61 -56.87
CA ARG A 187 9.57 21.33 -57.57
C ARG A 187 8.87 21.33 -58.93
N ARG A 188 7.68 21.93 -59.04
CA ARG A 188 6.95 22.07 -60.33
C ARG A 188 7.71 22.97 -61.30
N LEU A 189 8.26 24.10 -60.83
CA LEU A 189 9.10 24.98 -61.65
C LEU A 189 10.36 24.26 -62.14
N GLY A 190 10.99 23.45 -61.28
CA GLY A 190 12.14 22.61 -61.68
C GLY A 190 11.79 21.60 -62.78
N GLN A 191 10.61 20.98 -62.70
CA GLN A 191 10.13 20.06 -63.74
C GLN A 191 9.88 20.77 -65.08
N GLN A 192 9.27 21.97 -65.06
CA GLN A 192 9.03 22.75 -66.28
C GLN A 192 10.34 23.24 -66.90
N ARG A 193 11.31 23.70 -66.10
CA ARG A 193 12.65 24.08 -66.59
C ARG A 193 13.38 22.90 -67.23
N GLY A 194 13.34 21.73 -66.60
CA GLY A 194 13.91 20.51 -67.18
C GLY A 194 13.20 20.03 -68.46
N GLN A 195 11.95 20.43 -68.72
CA GLN A 195 11.26 20.18 -69.99
C GLN A 195 11.62 21.21 -71.07
N LEU A 196 11.85 22.47 -70.69
CA LEU A 196 12.26 23.54 -71.61
C LEU A 196 13.71 23.39 -72.07
N GLU A 197 14.60 22.86 -71.23
CA GLU A 197 15.99 22.55 -71.60
C GLU A 197 16.14 21.31 -72.51
N VAL A 198 15.09 20.50 -72.68
CA VAL A 198 15.06 19.33 -73.59
C VAL A 198 14.49 19.69 -74.98
N HIS A 199 13.92 20.89 -75.12
CA HIS A 199 13.30 21.38 -76.37
C HIS A 199 14.04 22.57 -77.01
N LEU A 200 15.25 22.89 -76.54
CA LEU A 200 16.25 23.73 -77.22
C LEU A 200 17.42 22.85 -77.65
#